data_AF-H2Z824-F1
#
_entry.id   AF-H2Z824-F1
#
_cell.length_a   1.000
_cell.length_b   1.000
_cell.length_c   1.000
_cell.angle_alpha   90.00
_cell.angle_beta   90.00
_cell.angle_gamma   90.00
#
_symmetry.space_group_name_H-M   'P 1'
#
loop_
_entity.id
_entity.type
_entity.pdbx_description
1 polymer ?
#
loop_
_entity_poly.entity_id
_entity_poly.type
_entity_poly.pdbx_seq_one_letter_code
_entity_poly.pdbx_strand_id
1 'polypeptide(L)' 'MENRNARFNVSATDSMSDEPLVISITGLTCHQKHTLHSWIKSDNNNIFECVVIYKSNENGKINLLFEM' A
#
# COMPACT_ATOMS: atom_id res chain seq x y z
N MET A 1 -6.88 24.04 -7.65
CA MET A 1 -6.93 22.79 -6.88
C MET A 1 -5.63 22.05 -7.17
N GLU A 2 -4.75 21.92 -6.19
CA GLU A 2 -3.48 21.21 -6.41
C GLU A 2 -3.74 19.74 -6.71
N ASN A 3 -3.12 19.25 -7.78
CA ASN A 3 -3.23 17.87 -8.24
C ASN A 3 -2.46 16.97 -7.25
N ARG A 4 -3.10 16.58 -6.15
CA ARG A 4 -2.51 15.62 -5.18
C ARG A 4 -2.58 14.23 -5.79
N ASN A 5 -1.58 13.88 -6.60
CA ASN A 5 -1.44 12.53 -7.09
C ASN A 5 -1.11 11.60 -5.91
N ALA A 6 -1.85 10.51 -5.78
CA ALA A 6 -1.59 9.50 -4.77
C ALA A 6 -0.18 8.89 -4.96
N ARG A 7 0.55 8.68 -3.86
CA ARG A 7 1.91 8.12 -3.88
C ARG A 7 2.06 7.03 -2.82
N PHE A 8 2.63 5.90 -3.24
CA PHE A 8 3.15 4.89 -2.35
C PHE A 8 4.53 5.30 -1.85
N ASN A 9 4.79 5.11 -0.56
CA ASN A 9 6.12 5.10 0.02
C ASN A 9 6.32 3.73 0.67
N VAL A 10 7.40 3.06 0.30
CA VAL A 10 7.79 1.74 0.81
C VAL A 10 9.16 1.89 1.48
N SER A 11 9.36 1.26 2.64
CA SER A 11 10.60 1.40 3.43
C SER A 11 11.88 0.91 2.71
N ALA A 12 11.75 -0.01 1.76
CA ALA A 12 12.84 -0.51 0.93
C ALA A 12 12.35 -0.87 -0.47
N THR A 13 13.20 -0.65 -1.48
CA THR A 13 12.91 -1.00 -2.88
C THR A 13 13.32 -2.44 -3.20
N ASP A 14 14.46 -2.89 -2.67
CA ASP A 14 15.01 -4.24 -2.87
C ASP A 14 15.13 -4.95 -1.52
N SER A 15 13.99 -5.36 -0.95
CA SER A 15 13.97 -6.12 0.31
C SER A 15 14.19 -7.60 0.05
N MET A 16 15.43 -8.05 0.25
CA MET A 16 15.81 -9.47 0.16
C MET A 16 15.79 -10.18 1.52
N SER A 17 15.39 -9.48 2.59
CA SER A 17 15.23 -10.02 3.94
C SER A 17 13.78 -10.37 4.24
N ASP A 18 13.55 -11.24 5.23
CA ASP A 18 12.23 -11.58 5.77
C ASP A 18 11.65 -10.50 6.72
N GLU A 19 12.30 -9.34 6.81
CA GLU A 19 11.80 -8.22 7.62
C GLU A 19 10.52 -7.61 7.01
N PRO A 20 9.51 -7.26 7.84
CA PRO A 20 8.30 -6.62 7.35
C PRO A 20 8.57 -5.28 6.63
N LEU A 21 7.92 -5.09 5.48
CA LEU A 21 7.92 -3.80 4.78
C LEU A 21 6.90 -2.84 5.38
N VAL A 22 7.30 -1.59 5.59
CA VAL A 22 6.39 -0.51 5.95
C VAL A 22 5.91 0.16 4.67
N ILE A 23 4.59 0.14 4.46
CA ILE A 23 3.95 0.76 3.29
C ILE A 23 3.05 1.90 3.78
N SER A 24 3.17 3.07 3.17
CA SER A 24 2.22 4.17 3.35
C SER A 24 1.76 4.74 2.01
N ILE A 25 0.53 5.24 1.98
CA ILE A 25 -0.06 5.88 0.81
C ILE A 25 -0.43 7.30 1.23
N THR A 26 -0.01 8.29 0.45
CA THR A 26 -0.25 9.72 0.70
C THR A 26 -0.91 10.38 -0.49
N GLY A 27 -1.50 11.56 -0.30
CA GLY A 27 -2.17 12.29 -1.37
C GLY A 27 -3.56 11.76 -1.73
N LEU A 28 -4.18 10.99 -0.82
CA LEU A 28 -5.55 10.50 -0.99
C LEU A 28 -6.56 11.57 -0.53
N THR A 29 -7.80 11.47 -1.04
CA THR A 29 -8.92 12.21 -0.45
C THR A 29 -9.18 11.72 0.97
N CYS A 30 -9.40 12.61 1.93
CA CYS A 30 -9.63 12.23 3.32
C CYS A 30 -10.93 11.43 3.51
N HIS A 31 -10.91 10.46 4.43
CA HIS A 31 -12.06 9.62 4.78
C HIS A 31 -12.69 8.82 3.63
N GLN A 32 -12.01 8.71 2.50
CA GLN A 32 -12.47 7.96 1.34
C GLN A 32 -12.05 6.49 1.48
N LYS A 33 -12.92 5.58 0.99
CA LYS A 33 -12.59 4.16 0.88
C LYS A 33 -11.69 3.95 -0.34
N HIS A 34 -10.66 3.14 -0.17
CA HIS A 34 -9.69 2.78 -1.20
C HIS A 34 -9.51 1.26 -1.21
N THR A 35 -9.46 0.69 -2.40
CA THR A 35 -9.13 -0.73 -2.59
C THR A 35 -7.63 -0.83 -2.84
N LEU A 36 -6.93 -1.57 -1.99
CA LEU A 36 -5.56 -2.01 -2.23
C LEU A 36 -5.61 -3.42 -2.84
N HIS A 37 -5.03 -3.57 -4.02
CA HIS A 37 -4.88 -4.85 -4.69
C HIS A 37 -3.39 -5.13 -4.87
N SER A 38 -2.89 -6.16 -4.20
CA SER A 38 -1.53 -6.67 -4.41
C SER A 38 -1.59 -8.02 -5.10
N TRP A 39 -0.58 -8.28 -5.92
CA TRP A 39 -0.40 -9.56 -6.58
C TRP A 39 1.08 -9.92 -6.65
N ILE A 40 1.35 -11.23 -6.70
CA ILE A 40 2.69 -11.79 -6.87
C ILE A 40 2.62 -12.76 -8.04
N LYS A 41 3.54 -12.63 -8.99
CA LYS A 41 3.79 -13.65 -10.03
C LYS A 41 5.08 -14.37 -9.71
N SER A 42 4.99 -15.67 -9.51
CA SER A 42 6.14 -16.54 -9.29
C SER A 42 6.78 -16.98 -10.61
N ASP A 43 8.02 -17.47 -10.56
CA ASP A 43 8.77 -17.92 -11.74
C ASP A 43 8.10 -19.07 -12.49
N ASN A 44 7.26 -19.85 -11.81
CA ASN A 44 6.44 -20.91 -12.41
C ASN A 44 5.11 -20.38 -13.03
N ASN A 45 4.98 -19.06 -13.21
CA ASN A 45 3.79 -18.36 -13.69
C ASN A 45 2.54 -18.44 -12.79
N ASN A 46 2.63 -18.99 -11.58
CA ASN A 46 1.51 -18.90 -10.63
C ASN A 46 1.32 -17.45 -10.17
N ILE A 47 0.05 -17.06 -10.02
CA ILE A 47 -0.36 -15.74 -9.53
C ILE A 47 -1.05 -15.92 -8.18
N PHE A 48 -0.65 -15.10 -7.21
CA PHE A 48 -1.28 -14.99 -5.90
C PHE A 48 -1.78 -13.56 -5.74
N GLU A 49 -3.02 -13.38 -5.29
CA GLU A 49 -3.67 -12.07 -5.18
C GLU A 49 -4.19 -11.83 -3.76
N CYS A 50 -4.19 -10.56 -3.34
CA CYS A 50 -4.80 -10.11 -2.09
C CYS A 50 -5.49 -8.76 -2.31
N VAL A 51 -6.76 -8.68 -1.89
CA VAL A 51 -7.59 -7.48 -2.03
C VAL A 51 -8.12 -7.06 -0.68
N VAL A 52 -7.83 -5.81 -0.29
CA VAL A 52 -8.27 -5.24 0.99
C VAL A 52 -8.80 -3.84 0.79
N ILE A 53 -9.85 -3.48 1.54
CA ILE A 53 -10.42 -2.13 1.53
C ILE A 53 -9.97 -1.38 2.78
N TYR A 54 -9.32 -0.23 2.57
CA TYR A 54 -8.91 0.69 3.63
C TYR A 54 -9.70 1.99 3.53
N LYS A 55 -9.71 2.75 4.63
CA LYS A 55 -10.22 4.12 4.65
C LYS A 55 -9.06 5.07 4.95
N SER A 56 -8.89 6.11 4.14
CA SER A 56 -7.89 7.14 4.40
C SER A 56 -8.24 7.95 5.66
N ASN A 57 -7.22 8.44 6.35
CA ASN A 57 -7.39 9.27 7.54
C ASN A 57 -7.69 10.73 7.18
N GLU A 58 -7.77 11.59 8.20
CA GLU A 58 -8.03 13.02 8.10
C GLU A 58 -6.97 13.80 7.30
N ASN A 59 -5.78 13.22 7.14
CA ASN A 59 -4.66 13.77 6.39
C ASN A 59 -4.54 13.19 4.97
N GLY A 60 -5.50 12.38 4.52
CA GLY A 60 -5.44 11.74 3.21
C GLY A 60 -4.32 10.69 3.13
N LYS A 61 -4.09 9.96 4.23
CA LYS A 61 -3.05 8.93 4.34
C LYS A 61 -3.63 7.57 4.73
N ILE A 62 -2.97 6.51 4.28
CA ILE A 62 -3.11 5.14 4.80
C ILE A 62 -1.73 4.68 5.24
N ASN A 63 -1.61 4.18 6.46
CA ASN A 63 -0.39 3.55 6.97
C ASN A 63 -0.68 2.06 7.16
N LEU A 64 0.06 1.21 6.47
CA LEU A 64 -0.01 -0.24 6.60
C LEU A 64 1.15 -0.65 7.50
N LEU A 65 0.91 -0.59 8.81
CA LEU A 65 1.85 -1.06 9.82
C LEU A 65 1.50 -2.50 10.18
N PHE A 66 2.52 -3.32 10.34
CA PHE A 66 2.38 -4.64 10.93
C PHE A 66 2.50 -4.47 12.45
N GLU A 67 1.40 -4.63 13.18
CA GLU A 67 1.43 -4.74 14.64
C GLU A 67 1.43 -6.23 15.02
N MET A 68 2.47 -6.66 15.73
CA MET A 68 2.58 -8.00 16.33
C MET A 68 1.92 -8.04 17.71
#